data_AF-A0A0C5CSC6-F1
#
_entry.id   AF-A0A0C5CSC6-F1
#
_cell.length_a   1.000
_cell.length_b   1.000
_cell.length_c   1.000
_cell.angle_alpha   90.00
_cell.angle_beta   90.00
_cell.angle_gamma   90.00
#
_symmetry.space_group_name_H-M   'P 1'
#
loop_
_entity.id
_entity.type
_entity.pdbx_description
1 polymer ?
#
loop_
_entity_poly.entity_id
_entity_poly.type
_entity_poly.pdbx_seq_one_letter_code
_entity_poly.pdbx_strand_id
1 'polypeptide(L)' 'MSHHQLEKWFWRSMLILAGILLILGFLSGNLMMWIMALTIGILVRYCAYDLLFADFDAKADEIRQRYLKKKEAK' A
#
# COMPACT_ATOMS: atom_id res chain seq x y z
N MET A 1 6.80 24.16 2.90
CA MET A 1 5.94 23.11 2.32
C MET A 1 6.43 21.80 2.91
N SER A 2 5.64 21.20 3.80
CA SER A 2 6.08 20.16 4.73
C SER A 2 6.58 18.90 4.01
N HIS A 3 7.84 18.51 4.23
CA HIS A 3 8.52 17.34 3.62
C HIS A 3 7.68 16.05 3.65
N HIS A 4 6.84 15.89 4.68
CA HIS A 4 5.95 14.74 4.86
C HIS A 4 4.86 14.57 3.78
N GLN A 5 4.36 15.68 3.21
CA GLN A 5 3.32 15.63 2.17
C GLN A 5 3.88 15.17 0.82
N LEU A 6 5.10 15.62 0.49
CA LEU A 6 5.82 15.21 -0.72
C LEU A 6 6.14 13.72 -0.70
N GLU A 7 6.54 13.21 0.46
CA GLU A 7 6.84 11.79 0.65
C GLU A 7 5.61 10.91 0.44
N LYS A 8 4.46 11.28 1.03
CA LYS A 8 3.18 10.59 0.80
C LYS A 8 2.79 10.58 -0.68
N TRP A 9 2.97 11.70 -1.38
CA TRP A 9 2.64 11.80 -2.80
C TRP A 9 3.59 10.99 -3.69
N PHE A 10 4.89 10.97 -3.36
CA PHE A 10 5.91 10.18 -4.03
C PHE A 10 5.62 8.67 -3.92
N TRP A 11 5.30 8.18 -2.72
CA TRP A 11 4.93 6.77 -2.56
C TRP A 11 3.65 6.40 -3.30
N ARG A 12 2.69 7.34 -3.39
CA ARG A 12 1.45 7.15 -4.14
C ARG A 12 1.70 7.07 -5.66
N SER A 13 2.57 7.92 -6.20
CA SER A 13 2.95 7.83 -7.61
C SER A 13 3.78 6.58 -7.91
N MET A 14 4.61 6.12 -6.96
CA MET A 14 5.37 4.89 -7.06
C MET A 14 4.47 3.64 -7.09
N LEU A 15 3.36 3.64 -6.34
CA LEU A 15 2.31 2.61 -6.43
C LEU A 15 1.65 2.59 -7.81
N ILE A 16 1.28 3.76 -8.33
CA ILE A 16 0.68 3.88 -9.67
C ILE A 16 1.66 3.36 -10.73
N LEU A 17 2.93 3.73 -10.63
CA LEU A 17 3.98 3.27 -11.53
C LEU A 17 4.14 1.74 -11.46
N ALA A 18 4.14 1.15 -10.28
CA ALA A 18 4.20 -0.31 -10.12
C ALA A 18 2.99 -1.00 -10.78
N GLY A 19 1.78 -0.43 -10.64
CA GLY A 19 0.58 -0.91 -11.30
C GLY A 19 0.68 -0.85 -12.83
N ILE A 20 1.19 0.26 -13.37
CA ILE A 20 1.43 0.42 -14.82
C ILE A 20 2.47 -0.61 -15.29
N LEU A 21 3.55 -0.82 -14.54
CA LEU A 21 4.58 -1.81 -14.86
C LEU A 21 4.02 -3.23 -14.90
N LEU A 22 3.09 -3.55 -14.01
CA LEU A 22 2.40 -4.84 -13.98
C LEU A 22 1.55 -5.06 -15.24
N ILE A 23 0.79 -4.03 -15.64
CA ILE A 23 -0.04 -4.05 -16.86
C ILE A 23 0.86 -4.17 -18.11
N LEU A 24 1.92 -3.37 -18.19
CA LEU A 24 2.87 -3.43 -19.31
C LEU A 24 3.64 -4.74 -19.34
N GLY A 25 4.05 -5.26 -18.18
CA GLY A 25 4.69 -6.56 -18.06
C GLY A 25 3.77 -7.70 -18.51
N PHE A 26 2.47 -7.59 -18.22
CA PHE A 26 1.46 -8.53 -18.71
C PHE A 26 1.28 -8.45 -20.23
N LEU A 27 1.15 -7.25 -20.81
CA LEU A 27 1.05 -7.09 -22.27
C LEU A 27 2.32 -7.55 -23.01
N SER A 28 3.50 -7.30 -22.43
CA SER A 28 4.78 -7.68 -23.03
C SER A 28 5.11 -9.16 -22.86
N GLY A 29 4.37 -9.91 -22.02
CA GLY A 29 4.68 -11.31 -21.70
C GLY A 29 6.04 -11.52 -21.04
N ASN A 30 6.66 -10.46 -20.51
CA ASN A 30 8.04 -10.50 -20.04
C ASN A 30 8.09 -10.72 -18.53
N LEU A 31 8.49 -11.93 -18.14
CA LEU A 31 8.53 -12.37 -16.75
C LEU A 31 9.41 -11.46 -15.86
N MET A 32 10.44 -10.85 -16.45
CA MET A 32 11.36 -9.98 -15.72
C MET A 32 10.69 -8.68 -15.25
N MET A 33 9.76 -8.13 -16.05
CA MET A 33 8.98 -6.96 -15.66
C MET A 33 7.99 -7.28 -14.54
N TRP A 34 7.45 -8.50 -14.52
CA TRP A 34 6.62 -8.99 -13.43
C TRP A 34 7.37 -9.09 -12.11
N ILE A 35 8.59 -9.65 -12.14
CA ILE A 35 9.45 -9.75 -10.97
C ILE A 35 9.78 -8.34 -10.46
N MET A 36 10.17 -7.41 -11.34
CA MET A 36 10.45 -6.03 -10.94
C MET A 36 9.23 -5.33 -10.34
N ALA A 37 8.04 -5.49 -10.94
CA ALA A 37 6.81 -4.92 -10.40
C ALA A 37 6.47 -5.49 -9.00
N LEU A 38 6.67 -6.79 -8.79
CA LEU A 38 6.51 -7.43 -7.49
C LEU A 38 7.54 -6.92 -6.47
N THR A 39 8.81 -6.79 -6.86
CA THR A 39 9.85 -6.25 -5.98
C THR A 39 9.54 -4.82 -5.56
N ILE A 40 9.09 -3.96 -6.49
CA ILE A 40 8.68 -2.58 -6.19
C ILE A 40 7.46 -2.60 -5.25
N GLY A 41 6.47 -3.46 -5.51
CA GLY A 41 5.30 -3.61 -4.63
C GLY A 41 5.66 -4.04 -3.21
N ILE A 42 6.63 -4.96 -3.05
CA ILE A 42 7.15 -5.38 -1.74
C ILE A 42 7.94 -4.25 -1.08
N LEU A 43 8.76 -3.51 -1.83
CA LEU A 43 9.52 -2.37 -1.31
C LEU A 43 8.58 -1.28 -0.78
N VAL A 44 7.55 -0.94 -1.55
CA VAL A 44 6.48 -0.03 -1.12
C VAL A 44 5.81 -0.58 0.13
N ARG A 45 5.50 -1.87 0.16
CA ARG A 45 4.88 -2.49 1.35
C ARG A 45 5.78 -2.43 2.57
N TYR A 46 7.10 -2.49 2.46
CA TYR A 46 8.00 -2.40 3.62
C TYR A 46 8.32 -0.97 4.02
N CYS A 47 8.60 -0.10 3.06
CA CYS A 47 9.07 1.26 3.32
C CYS A 47 7.93 2.27 3.49
N ALA A 48 6.79 2.06 2.82
CA ALA A 48 5.64 2.97 2.89
C ALA A 48 4.54 2.46 3.83
N TYR A 49 4.69 1.29 4.47
CA TYR A 49 3.69 0.75 5.39
C TYR A 49 3.33 1.75 6.49
N ASP A 50 4.36 2.25 7.18
CA ASP A 50 4.23 3.22 8.25
C ASP A 50 3.59 4.53 7.78
N LEU A 51 3.82 4.91 6.52
CA LEU A 51 3.38 6.21 6.02
C LEU A 51 1.97 6.19 5.38
N LEU A 52 1.61 5.09 4.73
CA LEU A 52 0.38 4.93 3.94
C LEU A 52 -0.65 4.03 4.61
N PHE A 53 -0.21 3.02 5.39
CA PHE A 53 -1.07 2.01 5.99
C PHE A 53 -1.27 2.18 7.49
N ALA A 54 -0.43 2.93 8.21
CA ALA A 54 -0.64 3.19 9.64
C ALA A 54 -2.00 3.85 9.95
N ASP A 55 -2.40 4.85 9.16
CA ASP A 55 -3.72 5.49 9.27
C ASP A 55 -4.87 4.51 8.94
N PHE A 56 -4.61 3.53 8.06
CA PHE A 56 -5.59 2.55 7.61
C PHE A 56 -5.79 1.44 8.64
N ASP A 57 -4.71 0.93 9.21
CA ASP A 57 -4.72 -0.06 10.29
C ASP A 57 -5.36 0.55 11.54
N ALA A 58 -5.04 1.81 11.89
CA ALA A 58 -5.69 2.48 13.02
C ALA A 58 -7.22 2.53 12.87
N LYS A 59 -7.73 2.81 11.66
CA LYS A 59 -9.17 2.76 11.37
C LYS A 59 -9.73 1.35 11.39
N ALA A 60 -9.02 0.37 10.83
CA ALA A 60 -9.45 -1.02 10.82
C ALA A 60 -9.55 -1.57 12.25
N ASP A 61 -8.60 -1.22 13.11
CA ASP A 61 -8.55 -1.65 14.50
C ASP A 61 -9.63 -0.95 15.34
N GLU A 62 -9.94 0.32 15.06
CA GLU A 62 -11.08 1.02 15.68
C GLU A 62 -12.42 0.33 15.36
N ILE A 63 -12.61 -0.09 14.10
CA ILE A 63 -13.80 -0.85 13.68
C ILE A 63 -13.82 -2.19 14.41
N ARG A 64 -12.71 -2.91 14.43
CA ARG A 64 -12.58 -4.21 15.10
C ARG A 64 -12.91 -4.12 16.59
N GLN A 65 -12.39 -3.11 17.28
CA GLN A 65 -12.69 -2.83 18.69
C GLN A 65 -14.17 -2.56 18.94
N ARG A 66 -14.85 -1.80 18.07
CA ARG A 66 -16.30 -1.57 18.15
C ARG A 66 -17.10 -2.86 17.98
N TYR A 67 -16.68 -3.74 17.08
CA TYR A 67 -17.30 -5.06 16.90
C TYR A 67 -17.09 -5.97 18.11
N LEU A 68 -15.88 -6.00 18.69
CA LEU A 68 -15.58 -6.78 19.90
C LEU A 68 -16.39 -6.31 21.10
N LYS A 69 -16.46 -4.99 21.35
CA LYS A 69 -17.26 -4.42 22.45
C LYS A 69 -18.76 -4.73 22.32
N LYS A 70 -19.30 -4.76 21.10
CA LYS A 70 -20.70 -5.17 20.85
C LYS A 70 -20.93 -6.67 21.08
N LYS A 71 -19.90 -7.50 20.90
CA LYS A 71 -19.98 -8.95 21.08
C LYS A 71 -19.88 -9.36 22.54
N GLU A 72 -19.15 -8.61 23.38
CA GLU A 72 -19.05 -8.82 24.83
C GLU A 72 -20.24 -8.25 25.61
N ALA A 73 -20.95 -7.28 25.04
CA ALA A 73 -22.15 -6.69 25.65
C ALA A 73 -23.44 -7.52 25.44
N LYS A 74 -23.35 -8.71 24.84
CA LYS A 74 -24.46 -9.61 24.54
C LYS A 74 -24.26 -10.96 25.21
#